data_AF-A0A1A8EIB5-F1
#
_entry.id   AF-A0A1A8EIB5-F1
#
_cell.length_a   1.000
_cell.length_b   1.000
_cell.length_c   1.000
_cell.angle_alpha   90.00
_cell.angle_beta   90.00
_cell.angle_gamma   90.00
#
_symmetry.space_group_name_H-M   'P 1'
#
loop_
_entity.id
_entity.type
_entity.pdbx_description
1 polymer ?
#
loop_
_entity_poly.entity_id
_entity_poly.type
_entity_poly.pdbx_seq_one_letter_code
_entity_poly.pdbx_strand_id
1 'polypeptide(L)'
;MDLTTCLKSLLLAIQQYRDSRTAQHAAQLQKQVEEVAGLRCDHLLSSGQVLPSECVSGLVELAGNPNTSPALTSSIISLLEHLASDDASWEILHSSYSLSCTLAAVIHGHSTTPGHPLVLQCLQVLQKLTYSQRTFQSSSFITELIAFLMTSIQSQNDDIIMPCLGVMANLCRDNPSVQSHVKRLDNVKPFYRALINFLAHNSLTVVVFTLSILSSLTLSEKVGEKLFDAKNIHQTFQLVFNIIVNGDGTLTRKYSV
;
A
#
# COMPACT_ATOMS: atom_id res chain seq x y z
N MET A 1 -5.43 -29.97 -10.90
CA MET A 1 -6.51 -29.48 -11.77
C MET A 1 -5.91 -28.57 -12.82
N ASP A 2 -6.55 -28.46 -13.99
CA ASP A 2 -6.18 -27.47 -14.99
C ASP A 2 -6.56 -26.05 -14.50
N LEU A 3 -5.71 -25.06 -14.78
CA LEU A 3 -5.86 -23.66 -14.33
C LEU A 3 -7.20 -23.07 -14.77
N THR A 4 -7.62 -23.38 -16.00
CA THR A 4 -8.91 -22.94 -16.55
C THR A 4 -10.10 -23.45 -15.74
N THR A 5 -10.00 -24.68 -15.22
CA THR A 5 -11.07 -25.28 -14.41
C THR A 5 -11.13 -24.60 -13.05
N CYS A 6 -9.98 -24.34 -12.41
CA CYS A 6 -9.94 -23.62 -11.14
C CYS A 6 -10.50 -22.20 -11.27
N LEU A 7 -10.16 -21.46 -12.34
CA LEU A 7 -10.68 -20.12 -12.58
C LEU A 7 -12.20 -20.10 -12.81
N LYS A 8 -12.75 -21.08 -13.53
CA LYS A 8 -14.21 -21.21 -13.70
C LYS A 8 -14.91 -21.49 -12.37
N SER A 9 -14.37 -22.39 -11.56
CA SER A 9 -14.89 -22.71 -10.23
C SER A 9 -14.83 -21.51 -9.29
N LEU A 10 -13.73 -20.73 -9.36
CA LEU A 10 -13.57 -19.49 -8.61
C LEU A 10 -14.62 -18.45 -9.03
N LEU A 11 -14.79 -18.20 -10.33
CA LEU A 11 -15.79 -17.25 -10.82
C LEU A 11 -17.21 -17.62 -10.38
N LEU A 12 -17.55 -18.91 -10.43
CA LEU A 12 -18.84 -19.41 -9.95
C LEU A 12 -19.02 -19.16 -8.44
N ALA A 13 -17.98 -19.43 -7.64
CA ALA A 13 -18.03 -19.19 -6.19
C ALA A 13 -18.16 -17.69 -5.86
N ILE A 14 -17.50 -16.81 -6.61
CA ILE A 14 -17.64 -15.34 -6.51
C ILE A 14 -19.09 -14.94 -6.73
N GLN A 15 -19.72 -15.42 -7.81
CA GLN A 15 -21.12 -15.13 -8.14
C GLN A 15 -22.08 -15.64 -7.06
N GLN A 16 -21.92 -16.89 -6.62
CA GLN A 16 -22.75 -17.49 -5.57
C GLN A 16 -22.66 -16.73 -4.23
N TYR A 17 -21.45 -16.31 -3.85
CA TYR A 17 -21.25 -15.51 -2.66
C TYR A 17 -21.86 -14.11 -2.79
N ARG A 18 -21.73 -13.48 -3.97
CA ARG A 18 -22.31 -12.16 -4.25
C ARG A 18 -23.83 -12.16 -4.07
N ASP A 19 -24.51 -13.21 -4.51
CA ASP A 19 -25.97 -13.29 -4.53
C ASP A 19 -26.60 -13.55 -3.16
N SER A 20 -25.92 -14.31 -2.29
CA SER A 20 -26.56 -14.85 -1.07
C SER A 20 -25.77 -14.65 0.22
N ARG A 21 -24.45 -14.40 0.14
CA ARG A 21 -23.55 -14.05 1.26
C ARG A 21 -23.65 -14.98 2.48
N THR A 22 -23.97 -16.25 2.27
CA THR A 22 -24.08 -17.23 3.36
C THR A 22 -22.69 -17.67 3.84
N ALA A 23 -22.59 -18.15 5.09
CA ALA A 23 -21.35 -18.69 5.64
C ALA A 23 -20.82 -19.88 4.82
N GLN A 24 -21.72 -20.68 4.23
CA GLN A 24 -21.36 -21.79 3.36
C GLN A 24 -20.69 -21.31 2.08
N HIS A 25 -21.23 -20.29 1.42
CA HIS A 25 -20.62 -19.74 0.21
C HIS A 25 -19.33 -18.97 0.52
N ALA A 26 -19.22 -18.34 1.68
CA ALA A 26 -17.95 -17.76 2.15
C ALA A 26 -16.86 -18.83 2.28
N ALA A 27 -17.16 -19.97 2.92
CA ALA A 27 -16.23 -21.08 3.08
C ALA A 27 -15.86 -21.73 1.73
N GLN A 28 -16.83 -21.84 0.81
CA GLN A 28 -16.58 -22.35 -0.53
C GLN A 28 -15.67 -21.41 -1.33
N LEU A 29 -15.93 -20.09 -1.29
CA LEU A 29 -15.09 -19.10 -1.95
C LEU A 29 -13.68 -19.08 -1.37
N GLN A 30 -13.55 -19.11 -0.04
CA GLN A 30 -12.27 -19.21 0.67
C GLN A 30 -11.45 -20.40 0.16
N LYS A 31 -12.06 -21.59 0.07
CA LYS A 31 -11.41 -22.79 -0.46
C LYS A 31 -10.95 -22.61 -1.91
N GLN A 32 -11.76 -21.99 -2.76
CA GLN A 32 -11.39 -21.75 -4.16
C GLN A 32 -10.25 -20.73 -4.29
N VAL A 33 -10.22 -19.70 -3.44
CA VAL A 33 -9.11 -18.72 -3.38
C VAL A 33 -7.81 -19.43 -2.98
N GLU A 34 -7.83 -20.31 -1.99
CA GLU A 34 -6.67 -21.09 -1.55
C GLU A 34 -6.20 -22.08 -2.63
N GLU A 35 -7.12 -22.74 -3.32
CA GLU A 35 -6.80 -23.65 -4.43
C GLU A 35 -6.09 -22.92 -5.59
N VAL A 36 -6.52 -21.71 -5.93
CA VAL A 36 -5.86 -20.89 -6.97
C VAL A 36 -4.53 -20.33 -6.48
N ALA A 37 -4.42 -19.94 -5.22
CA ALA A 37 -3.15 -19.47 -4.63
C ALA A 37 -2.05 -20.56 -4.63
N GLY A 38 -2.44 -21.84 -4.65
CA GLY A 38 -1.51 -22.96 -4.78
C GLY A 38 -0.99 -23.23 -6.20
N LEU A 39 -1.50 -22.51 -7.21
CA LEU A 39 -1.11 -22.68 -8.61
C LEU A 39 -0.07 -21.64 -9.02
N ARG A 40 0.79 -21.99 -9.99
CA ARG A 40 1.65 -21.00 -10.65
C ARG A 40 0.80 -20.19 -11.63
N CYS A 41 0.64 -18.91 -11.31
CA CYS A 41 -0.22 -17.97 -12.02
C CYS A 41 0.57 -16.97 -12.88
N ASP A 42 1.75 -17.38 -13.34
CA ASP A 42 2.67 -16.51 -14.10
C ASP A 42 1.96 -15.90 -15.31
N HIS A 43 2.02 -14.58 -15.44
CA HIS A 43 1.49 -13.81 -16.57
C HIS A 43 -0.04 -13.90 -16.81
N LEU A 44 -0.82 -14.38 -15.83
CA LEU A 44 -2.29 -14.47 -15.96
C LEU A 44 -2.93 -13.11 -16.26
N LEU A 45 -2.50 -12.06 -15.57
CA LEU A 45 -3.03 -10.70 -15.73
C LEU A 45 -2.64 -10.09 -17.08
N SER A 46 -1.42 -10.36 -17.57
CA SER A 46 -0.92 -9.88 -18.86
C SER A 46 -1.45 -10.65 -20.07
N SER A 47 -2.11 -11.80 -19.87
CA SER A 47 -2.59 -12.66 -20.96
C SER A 47 -3.73 -12.05 -21.78
N GLY A 48 -4.41 -11.02 -21.27
CA GLY A 48 -5.57 -10.39 -21.92
C GLY A 48 -6.81 -11.29 -22.00
N GLN A 49 -6.81 -12.44 -21.31
CA GLN A 49 -7.95 -13.34 -21.29
C GLN A 49 -9.10 -12.78 -20.44
N VAL A 50 -10.34 -12.95 -20.91
CA VAL A 50 -11.54 -12.46 -20.23
C VAL A 50 -11.75 -13.15 -18.88
N LEU A 51 -11.53 -14.46 -18.80
CA LEU A 51 -11.83 -15.23 -17.59
C LEU A 51 -11.01 -14.79 -16.35
N PRO A 52 -9.67 -14.66 -16.43
CA PRO A 52 -8.87 -14.09 -15.33
C PRO A 52 -9.31 -12.67 -14.96
N SER A 53 -9.64 -11.84 -15.96
CA SER A 53 -10.08 -10.46 -15.74
C SER A 53 -11.38 -10.39 -14.92
N GLU A 54 -12.38 -11.20 -15.27
CA GLU A 54 -13.64 -11.29 -14.52
C GLU A 54 -13.42 -11.80 -13.09
N CYS A 55 -12.54 -12.79 -12.89
CA CYS A 55 -12.20 -13.29 -11.56
C CYS A 55 -11.57 -12.18 -10.70
N VAL A 56 -10.58 -11.47 -11.23
CA VAL A 56 -9.86 -10.41 -10.51
C VAL A 56 -10.79 -9.24 -10.20
N SER A 57 -11.60 -8.82 -11.16
CA SER A 57 -12.62 -7.77 -10.96
C SER A 57 -13.59 -8.14 -9.82
N GLY A 58 -14.13 -9.36 -9.86
CA GLY A 58 -15.03 -9.86 -8.81
C GLY A 58 -14.36 -9.97 -7.44
N LEU A 59 -13.10 -10.41 -7.38
CA LEU A 59 -12.33 -10.46 -6.14
C LEU A 59 -12.09 -9.07 -5.56
N VAL A 60 -11.72 -8.09 -6.38
CA VAL A 60 -11.49 -6.71 -5.93
C VAL A 60 -12.79 -6.06 -5.44
N GLU A 61 -13.92 -6.31 -6.11
CA GLU A 61 -15.23 -5.85 -5.66
C GLU A 61 -15.60 -6.44 -4.29
N LEU A 62 -15.40 -7.75 -4.11
CA LEU A 62 -15.69 -8.44 -2.84
C LEU A 62 -14.77 -7.97 -1.70
N ALA A 63 -13.48 -7.73 -1.98
CA ALA A 63 -12.54 -7.23 -0.99
C ALA A 63 -12.91 -5.82 -0.48
N GLY A 64 -13.49 -4.98 -1.35
CA GLY A 64 -13.96 -3.63 -0.99
C GLY A 64 -15.31 -3.60 -0.29
N ASN A 65 -16.02 -4.73 -0.21
CA ASN A 65 -17.35 -4.77 0.39
C ASN A 65 -17.26 -4.89 1.92
N PRO A 66 -17.86 -3.98 2.69
CA PRO A 66 -17.80 -4.01 4.15
C PRO A 66 -18.51 -5.22 4.79
N ASN A 67 -19.35 -5.93 4.02
CA ASN A 67 -20.03 -7.13 4.49
C ASN A 67 -19.19 -8.42 4.32
N THR A 68 -18.05 -8.33 3.63
CA THR A 68 -17.14 -9.47 3.47
C THR A 68 -16.36 -9.67 4.76
N SER A 69 -16.28 -10.91 5.24
CA SER A 69 -15.56 -11.20 6.49
C SER A 69 -14.07 -10.86 6.37
N PRO A 70 -13.41 -10.33 7.43
CA PRO A 70 -12.00 -9.95 7.38
C PRO A 70 -11.04 -11.07 6.96
N ALA A 71 -11.33 -12.33 7.34
CA ALA A 71 -10.53 -13.49 6.96
C ALA A 71 -10.57 -13.76 5.44
N LEU A 72 -11.76 -13.66 4.85
CA LEU A 72 -11.95 -13.79 3.40
C LEU A 72 -11.28 -12.62 2.66
N THR A 73 -11.46 -11.38 3.13
CA THR A 73 -10.78 -10.21 2.56
C THR A 73 -9.26 -10.38 2.58
N SER A 74 -8.70 -10.85 3.69
CA SER A 74 -7.25 -11.11 3.81
C SER A 74 -6.76 -12.16 2.81
N SER A 75 -7.55 -13.20 2.58
CA SER A 75 -7.22 -14.28 1.65
C SER A 75 -7.30 -13.83 0.20
N ILE A 76 -8.30 -13.01 -0.13
CA ILE A 76 -8.42 -12.36 -1.43
C ILE A 76 -7.22 -11.44 -1.70
N ILE A 77 -6.84 -10.59 -0.74
CA ILE A 77 -5.69 -9.69 -0.87
C ILE A 77 -4.39 -10.50 -1.07
N SER A 78 -4.21 -11.59 -0.34
CA SER A 78 -3.04 -12.48 -0.49
C SER A 78 -2.97 -13.08 -1.89
N LEU A 79 -4.10 -13.51 -2.44
CA LEU A 79 -4.17 -14.02 -3.81
C LEU A 79 -3.84 -12.92 -4.82
N LEU A 80 -4.42 -11.73 -4.68
CA LEU A 80 -4.14 -10.60 -5.58
C LEU A 80 -2.67 -10.20 -5.57
N GLU A 81 -2.04 -10.20 -4.40
CA GLU A 81 -0.60 -10.00 -4.26
C GLU A 81 0.21 -11.12 -4.94
N HIS A 82 -0.22 -12.37 -4.81
CA HIS A 82 0.44 -13.51 -5.45
C HIS A 82 0.33 -13.47 -6.99
N LEU A 83 -0.79 -12.98 -7.52
CA LEU A 83 -0.99 -12.77 -8.96
C LEU A 83 -0.09 -11.66 -9.51
N ALA A 84 0.41 -10.76 -8.66
CA ALA A 84 1.27 -9.65 -9.04
C ALA A 84 2.76 -10.03 -9.00
N SER A 85 3.18 -10.87 -9.94
CA SER A 85 4.55 -11.39 -10.02
C SER A 85 5.59 -10.37 -10.54
N ASP A 86 5.15 -9.35 -11.27
CA ASP A 86 6.00 -8.38 -11.96
C ASP A 86 5.38 -6.97 -11.95
N ASP A 87 6.18 -5.95 -12.31
CA ASP A 87 5.75 -4.55 -12.30
C ASP A 87 4.57 -4.27 -13.25
N ALA A 88 4.48 -4.98 -14.38
CA ALA A 88 3.36 -4.81 -15.33
C ALA A 88 2.05 -5.38 -14.76
N SER A 89 2.13 -6.51 -14.06
CA SER A 89 0.98 -7.09 -13.33
C SER A 89 0.50 -6.17 -12.21
N TRP A 90 1.42 -5.51 -11.48
CA TRP A 90 1.07 -4.47 -10.50
C TRP A 90 0.41 -3.24 -11.14
N GLU A 91 0.89 -2.81 -12.30
CA GLU A 91 0.30 -1.71 -13.07
C GLU A 91 -1.12 -2.04 -13.54
N ILE A 92 -1.37 -3.27 -13.99
CA ILE A 92 -2.69 -3.75 -14.37
C ILE A 92 -3.64 -3.73 -13.15
N LEU A 93 -3.21 -4.24 -12.00
CA LEU A 93 -4.01 -4.20 -10.76
C LEU A 93 -4.35 -2.77 -10.31
N HIS A 94 -3.41 -1.84 -10.47
CA HIS A 94 -3.64 -0.44 -10.15
C HIS A 94 -4.59 0.23 -11.14
N SER A 95 -4.26 0.19 -12.44
CA SER A 95 -4.94 0.96 -13.49
C SER A 95 -6.29 0.38 -13.92
N SER A 96 -6.39 -0.95 -14.02
CA SER A 96 -7.56 -1.62 -14.58
C SER A 96 -8.59 -2.02 -13.52
N TYR A 97 -8.12 -2.33 -12.31
CA TYR A 97 -8.98 -2.85 -11.24
C TYR A 97 -9.12 -1.91 -10.04
N SER A 98 -8.45 -0.76 -10.03
CA SER A 98 -8.52 0.21 -8.93
C SER A 98 -8.18 -0.37 -7.54
N LEU A 99 -7.27 -1.36 -7.48
CA LEU A 99 -6.95 -2.07 -6.24
C LEU A 99 -6.53 -1.12 -5.11
N SER A 100 -5.78 -0.05 -5.42
CA SER A 100 -5.37 0.94 -4.44
C SER A 100 -6.55 1.63 -3.74
N CYS A 101 -7.64 1.88 -4.46
CA CYS A 101 -8.87 2.45 -3.89
C CYS A 101 -9.55 1.46 -2.95
N THR A 102 -9.64 0.20 -3.36
CA THR A 102 -10.20 -0.89 -2.55
C THR A 102 -9.44 -1.07 -1.24
N LEU A 103 -8.10 -1.10 -1.29
CA LEU A 103 -7.27 -1.22 -0.09
C LEU A 103 -7.44 0.00 0.84
N ALA A 104 -7.49 1.21 0.28
CA ALA A 104 -7.75 2.42 1.05
C ALA A 104 -9.13 2.38 1.74
N ALA A 105 -10.16 1.88 1.06
CA ALA A 105 -11.49 1.71 1.63
C ALA A 105 -11.51 0.69 2.79
N VAL A 106 -10.78 -0.44 2.65
CA VAL A 106 -10.65 -1.44 3.72
C VAL A 106 -9.94 -0.85 4.95
N ILE A 107 -8.86 -0.07 4.74
CA ILE A 107 -8.15 0.64 5.81
C ILE A 107 -9.09 1.63 6.50
N HIS A 108 -9.86 2.39 5.73
CA HIS A 108 -10.82 3.35 6.28
C HIS A 108 -11.88 2.66 7.15
N GLY A 109 -12.40 1.51 6.71
CA GLY A 109 -13.36 0.70 7.48
C GLY A 109 -12.81 0.17 8.82
N HIS A 110 -11.49 0.04 8.95
CA HIS A 110 -10.80 -0.42 10.17
C HIS A 110 -10.01 0.71 10.85
N SER A 111 -10.32 1.97 10.55
CA SER A 111 -9.56 3.14 11.03
C SER A 111 -9.54 3.27 12.57
N THR A 112 -10.54 2.73 13.26
CA THR A 112 -10.62 2.68 14.74
C THR A 112 -9.73 1.61 15.36
N THR A 113 -9.26 0.64 14.58
CA THR A 113 -8.39 -0.47 15.00
C THR A 113 -7.15 -0.55 14.11
N PRO A 114 -6.24 0.43 14.17
CA PRO A 114 -5.09 0.53 13.26
C PRO A 114 -4.13 -0.66 13.33
N GLY A 115 -4.00 -1.32 14.49
CA GLY A 115 -3.18 -2.53 14.67
C GLY A 115 -3.83 -3.83 14.16
N HIS A 116 -5.00 -3.77 13.54
CA HIS A 116 -5.67 -4.97 13.03
C HIS A 116 -4.83 -5.60 11.90
N PRO A 117 -4.60 -6.94 11.90
CA PRO A 117 -3.72 -7.59 10.91
C PRO A 117 -4.06 -7.29 9.45
N LEU A 118 -5.36 -7.14 9.15
CA LEU A 118 -5.83 -6.76 7.81
C LEU A 118 -5.34 -5.37 7.39
N VAL A 119 -5.27 -4.40 8.31
CA VAL A 119 -4.76 -3.05 8.02
C VAL A 119 -3.27 -3.13 7.67
N LEU A 120 -2.49 -3.88 8.45
CA LEU A 120 -1.08 -4.11 8.17
C LEU A 120 -0.88 -4.73 6.78
N GLN A 121 -1.63 -5.78 6.44
CA GLN A 121 -1.58 -6.41 5.14
C GLN A 121 -1.93 -5.44 4.01
N CYS A 122 -3.02 -4.68 4.15
CA CYS A 122 -3.41 -3.67 3.18
C CYS A 122 -2.33 -2.61 2.96
N LEU A 123 -1.69 -2.12 4.04
CA LEU A 123 -0.62 -1.13 3.95
C LEU A 123 0.63 -1.70 3.24
N GLN A 124 0.99 -2.96 3.50
CA GLN A 124 2.14 -3.61 2.85
C GLN A 124 1.91 -3.79 1.34
N VAL A 125 0.72 -4.26 0.95
CA VAL A 125 0.34 -4.39 -0.47
C VAL A 125 0.27 -3.02 -1.13
N LEU A 126 -0.30 -2.04 -0.45
CA LEU A 126 -0.39 -0.67 -0.95
C LEU A 126 0.99 -0.02 -1.11
N GLN A 127 1.95 -0.33 -0.23
CA GLN A 127 3.33 0.13 -0.37
C GLN A 127 3.98 -0.41 -1.65
N LYS A 128 3.77 -1.69 -1.98
CA LYS A 128 4.27 -2.30 -3.22
C LYS A 128 3.62 -1.67 -4.45
N LEU A 129 2.28 -1.52 -4.43
CA LEU A 129 1.51 -0.86 -5.50
C LEU A 129 1.99 0.57 -5.75
N THR A 130 2.17 1.35 -4.69
CA THR A 130 2.51 2.77 -4.77
C THR A 130 3.95 3.01 -5.19
N TYR A 131 4.87 2.10 -4.89
CA TYR A 131 6.27 2.25 -5.28
C TYR A 131 6.48 2.15 -6.79
N SER A 132 5.80 1.21 -7.46
CA SER A 132 5.97 0.97 -8.90
C SER A 132 5.21 1.99 -9.78
N GLN A 133 4.39 2.86 -9.20
CA GLN A 133 3.52 3.78 -9.93
C GLN A 133 4.00 5.22 -9.85
N ARG A 134 4.13 5.90 -11.01
CA ARG A 134 4.61 7.29 -11.09
C ARG A 134 3.52 8.32 -10.84
N THR A 135 2.24 7.97 -10.97
CA THR A 135 1.13 8.91 -10.81
C THR A 135 -0.06 8.22 -10.17
N PHE A 136 -0.35 8.56 -8.92
CA PHE A 136 -1.63 8.25 -8.30
C PHE A 136 -2.65 9.30 -8.74
N GLN A 137 -3.64 8.88 -9.52
CA GLN A 137 -4.82 9.73 -9.76
C GLN A 137 -5.60 9.86 -8.46
N SER A 138 -6.01 11.08 -8.13
CA SER A 138 -6.76 11.42 -6.92
C SER A 138 -8.08 10.63 -6.87
N SER A 139 -8.09 9.49 -6.19
CA SER A 139 -9.31 8.72 -5.96
C SER A 139 -9.99 9.15 -4.67
N SER A 140 -11.27 8.82 -4.55
CA SER A 140 -12.16 9.24 -3.47
C SER A 140 -11.73 8.82 -2.07
N PHE A 141 -10.80 7.87 -1.92
CA PHE A 141 -10.31 7.37 -0.62
C PHE A 141 -8.87 7.78 -0.30
N ILE A 142 -8.20 8.51 -1.20
CA ILE A 142 -6.80 8.93 -0.99
C ILE A 142 -6.70 9.98 0.11
N THR A 143 -7.68 10.88 0.21
CA THR A 143 -7.71 11.91 1.25
C THR A 143 -7.80 11.30 2.65
N GLU A 144 -8.70 10.34 2.81
CA GLU A 144 -8.93 9.59 4.04
C GLU A 144 -7.72 8.72 4.39
N LEU A 145 -7.10 8.10 3.38
CA LEU A 145 -5.85 7.37 3.55
C LEU A 145 -4.72 8.29 4.03
N ILE A 146 -4.54 9.47 3.42
CA ILE A 146 -3.51 10.43 3.85
C ILE A 146 -3.76 10.86 5.30
N ALA A 147 -5.01 11.16 5.67
CA ALA A 147 -5.37 11.52 7.04
C ALA A 147 -5.06 10.37 8.03
N PHE A 148 -5.40 9.14 7.68
CA PHE A 148 -5.09 7.94 8.47
C PHE A 148 -3.57 7.75 8.64
N LEU A 149 -2.80 7.87 7.57
CA LEU A 149 -1.34 7.73 7.59
C LEU A 149 -0.69 8.81 8.46
N MET A 150 -1.10 10.07 8.30
CA MET A 150 -0.58 11.17 9.13
C MET A 150 -0.86 10.95 10.61
N THR A 151 -2.10 10.57 10.94
CA THR A 151 -2.51 10.31 12.33
C THR A 151 -1.72 9.14 12.92
N SER A 152 -1.57 8.05 12.17
CA SER A 152 -0.82 6.87 12.59
C SER A 152 0.66 7.18 12.83
N ILE A 153 1.30 7.95 11.92
CA ILE A 153 2.69 8.40 12.05
C ILE A 153 2.87 9.31 13.27
N GLN A 154 1.93 10.24 13.50
CA GLN A 154 1.97 11.14 14.65
C GLN A 154 1.79 10.40 15.98
N SER A 155 0.95 9.38 16.01
CA SER A 155 0.71 8.55 17.20
C SER A 155 1.85 7.57 17.52
N GLN A 156 2.83 7.42 16.61
CA GLN A 156 3.94 6.48 16.73
C GLN A 156 3.48 5.04 16.99
N ASN A 157 2.46 4.58 16.24
CA ASN A 157 1.99 3.21 16.37
C ASN A 157 3.02 2.22 15.80
N ASP A 158 3.79 1.58 16.68
CA ASP A 158 4.90 0.67 16.32
C ASP A 158 4.47 -0.48 15.41
N ASP A 159 3.23 -0.96 15.48
CA ASP A 159 2.76 -2.11 14.69
C ASP A 159 2.66 -1.80 13.19
N ILE A 160 2.40 -0.54 12.84
CA ILE A 160 2.13 -0.11 11.46
C ILE A 160 3.00 1.06 10.99
N ILE A 161 3.88 1.61 11.86
CA ILE A 161 4.63 2.83 11.55
C ILE A 161 5.47 2.70 10.28
N MET A 162 6.18 1.58 10.13
CA MET A 162 7.08 1.34 9.00
C MET A 162 6.32 1.30 7.66
N PRO A 163 5.25 0.49 7.49
CA PRO A 163 4.48 0.51 6.26
C PRO A 163 3.72 1.82 6.05
N CYS A 164 3.25 2.50 7.11
CA CYS A 164 2.65 3.84 6.98
C CYS A 164 3.63 4.87 6.39
N LEU A 165 4.87 4.89 6.90
CA LEU A 165 5.92 5.76 6.38
C LEU A 165 6.26 5.40 4.93
N GLY A 166 6.35 4.11 4.60
CA GLY A 166 6.61 3.65 3.24
C GLY A 166 5.54 4.09 2.23
N VAL A 167 4.26 3.89 2.56
CA VAL A 167 3.14 4.35 1.71
C VAL A 167 3.15 5.87 1.57
N MET A 168 3.33 6.61 2.67
CA MET A 168 3.37 8.07 2.63
C MET A 168 4.54 8.59 1.78
N ALA A 169 5.72 7.96 1.86
CA ALA A 169 6.88 8.30 1.04
C ALA A 169 6.56 8.15 -0.45
N ASN A 170 5.92 7.04 -0.85
CA ASN A 170 5.56 6.79 -2.24
C ASN A 170 4.48 7.78 -2.73
N LEU A 171 3.45 8.05 -1.92
CA LEU A 171 2.39 8.99 -2.29
C LEU A 171 2.91 10.43 -2.45
N CYS A 172 3.91 10.83 -1.66
CA CYS A 172 4.52 12.16 -1.77
C CYS A 172 5.54 12.27 -2.90
N ARG A 173 6.16 11.17 -3.33
CA ARG A 173 7.18 11.15 -4.38
C ARG A 173 6.55 11.56 -5.71
N ASP A 174 7.13 12.58 -6.35
CA ASP A 174 6.75 13.07 -7.68
C ASP A 174 5.25 13.39 -7.87
N ASN A 175 4.53 13.70 -6.78
CA ASN A 175 3.08 13.98 -6.81
C ASN A 175 2.74 15.33 -6.17
N PRO A 176 2.77 16.44 -6.93
CA PRO A 176 2.51 17.79 -6.41
C PRO A 176 1.11 17.96 -5.80
N SER A 177 0.11 17.20 -6.29
CA SER A 177 -1.26 17.27 -5.77
C SER A 177 -1.33 16.75 -4.34
N VAL A 178 -0.76 15.55 -4.09
CA VAL A 178 -0.67 14.96 -2.75
C VAL A 178 0.18 15.83 -1.84
N GLN A 179 1.35 16.30 -2.30
CA GLN A 179 2.21 17.18 -1.51
C GLN A 179 1.47 18.45 -1.07
N SER A 180 0.75 19.09 -1.99
CA SER A 180 -0.03 20.29 -1.70
C SER A 180 -1.20 20.00 -0.76
N HIS A 181 -1.85 18.84 -0.89
CA HIS A 181 -2.90 18.41 0.02
C HIS A 181 -2.38 18.23 1.45
N VAL A 182 -1.29 17.46 1.64
CA VAL A 182 -0.65 17.22 2.94
C VAL A 182 -0.26 18.56 3.60
N LYS A 183 0.31 19.49 2.83
CA LYS A 183 0.72 20.81 3.32
C LYS A 183 -0.44 21.68 3.81
N ARG A 184 -1.65 21.48 3.30
CA ARG A 184 -2.85 22.25 3.68
C ARG A 184 -3.55 21.70 4.92
N LEU A 185 -3.21 20.51 5.39
CA LEU A 185 -3.83 19.92 6.57
C LEU A 185 -3.36 20.62 7.85
N ASP A 186 -4.30 20.87 8.77
CA ASP A 186 -4.06 21.65 9.99
C ASP A 186 -3.00 21.03 10.91
N ASN A 187 -2.84 19.70 10.86
CA ASN A 187 -1.89 18.92 11.65
C ASN A 187 -0.51 18.76 10.98
N VAL A 188 -0.20 19.50 9.91
CA VAL A 188 1.10 19.39 9.21
C VAL A 188 2.31 19.74 10.10
N LYS A 189 2.18 20.72 11.01
CA LYS A 189 3.28 21.12 11.89
C LYS A 189 3.66 20.01 12.90
N PRO A 190 2.71 19.41 13.65
CA PRO A 190 3.00 18.21 14.45
C PRO A 190 3.51 17.05 13.61
N PHE A 191 3.03 16.88 12.39
CA PHE A 191 3.50 15.82 11.48
C PHE A 191 4.98 15.97 11.13
N TYR A 192 5.44 17.17 10.75
CA TYR A 192 6.88 17.42 10.52
C TYR A 192 7.72 17.19 11.78
N ARG A 193 7.22 17.53 12.97
CA ARG A 193 7.94 17.25 14.22
C ARG A 193 8.11 15.74 14.45
N ALA A 194 7.05 14.96 14.22
CA ALA A 194 7.12 13.50 14.31
C ALA A 194 8.14 12.93 13.31
N LEU A 195 8.11 13.37 12.05
CA LEU A 195 9.09 12.96 11.04
C LEU A 195 10.52 13.30 11.43
N ILE A 196 10.80 14.52 11.91
CA ILE A 196 12.15 14.89 12.34
C ILE A 196 12.65 13.97 13.47
N ASN A 197 11.78 13.58 14.40
CA ASN A 197 12.15 12.63 15.47
C ASN A 197 12.50 11.24 14.92
N PHE A 198 11.83 10.78 13.87
CA PHE A 198 12.12 9.49 13.22
C PHE A 198 13.47 9.44 12.50
N LEU A 199 14.12 10.58 12.23
CA LEU A 199 15.48 10.58 11.66
C LEU A 199 16.54 10.00 12.61
N ALA A 200 16.25 9.96 13.92
CA ALA A 200 17.11 9.34 14.93
C ALA A 200 16.69 7.89 15.28
N HIS A 201 15.82 7.28 14.48
CA HIS A 201 15.31 5.94 14.75
C HIS A 201 16.37 4.85 14.47
N ASN A 202 16.33 3.76 15.26
CA ASN A 202 17.31 2.67 15.15
C ASN A 202 17.23 1.89 13.83
N SER A 203 16.04 1.85 13.21
CA SER A 203 15.84 1.22 11.91
C SER A 203 16.12 2.19 10.76
N LEU A 204 17.13 1.90 9.95
CA LEU A 204 17.48 2.69 8.76
C LEU A 204 16.36 2.71 7.71
N THR A 205 15.49 1.70 7.69
CA THR A 205 14.29 1.68 6.83
C THR A 205 13.27 2.75 7.22
N VAL A 206 13.06 2.94 8.54
CA VAL A 206 12.22 4.04 9.04
C VAL A 206 12.84 5.39 8.66
N VAL A 207 14.14 5.53 8.91
CA VAL A 207 14.89 6.76 8.61
C VAL A 207 14.81 7.13 7.13
N VAL A 208 15.01 6.17 6.20
CA VAL A 208 14.97 6.46 4.76
C VAL A 208 13.58 6.90 4.31
N PHE A 209 12.51 6.21 4.73
CA PHE A 209 11.15 6.61 4.37
C PHE A 209 10.82 8.01 4.90
N THR A 210 11.18 8.28 6.15
CA THR A 210 11.03 9.59 6.77
C THR A 210 11.77 10.68 5.99
N LEU A 211 13.02 10.43 5.60
CA LEU A 211 13.81 11.39 4.85
C LEU A 211 13.24 11.62 3.44
N SER A 212 12.75 10.57 2.77
CA SER A 212 12.06 10.70 1.48
C SER A 212 10.82 11.59 1.58
N ILE A 213 9.98 11.41 2.61
CA ILE A 213 8.80 12.26 2.86
C ILE A 213 9.22 13.72 3.09
N LEU A 214 10.19 13.95 3.97
CA LEU A 214 10.68 15.29 4.28
C LEU A 214 11.27 15.96 3.04
N SER A 215 12.03 15.24 2.22
CA SER A 215 12.55 15.75 0.95
C SER A 215 11.41 16.17 0.02
N SER A 216 10.44 15.28 -0.25
CA SER A 216 9.32 15.58 -1.14
C SER A 216 8.43 16.74 -0.67
N LEU A 217 8.27 16.92 0.64
CA LEU A 217 7.40 17.97 1.19
C LEU A 217 8.14 19.29 1.44
N THR A 218 9.42 19.26 1.81
CA THR A 218 10.08 20.44 2.40
C THR A 218 11.25 20.99 1.59
N LEU A 219 11.65 20.37 0.46
CA LEU A 219 12.80 20.82 -0.34
C LEU A 219 12.72 22.31 -0.77
N SER A 220 11.53 22.82 -1.06
CA SER A 220 11.29 24.22 -1.44
C SER A 220 10.66 25.07 -0.32
N GLU A 221 10.56 24.53 0.89
CA GLU A 221 9.90 25.18 2.03
C GLU A 221 10.92 25.67 3.07
N LYS A 222 10.60 26.76 3.76
CA LYS A 222 11.43 27.27 4.87
C LYS A 222 11.66 26.24 5.98
N VAL A 223 10.70 25.32 6.18
CA VAL A 223 10.84 24.23 7.16
C VAL A 223 11.98 23.29 6.78
N GLY A 224 12.26 23.12 5.49
CA GLY A 224 13.34 22.27 4.96
C GLY A 224 14.73 22.84 5.17
N GLU A 225 14.88 24.14 5.46
CA GLU A 225 16.20 24.76 5.75
C GLU A 225 16.91 24.07 6.92
N LYS A 226 16.17 23.48 7.87
CA LYS A 226 16.78 22.72 8.97
C LYS A 226 17.57 21.49 8.51
N LEU A 227 17.23 20.92 7.35
CA LEU A 227 17.83 19.70 6.82
C LEU A 227 18.68 19.97 5.57
N PHE A 228 18.26 20.91 4.74
CA PHE A 228 18.82 21.13 3.40
C PHE A 228 19.59 22.44 3.26
N ASP A 229 19.69 23.26 4.31
CA ASP A 229 20.58 24.43 4.31
C ASP A 229 22.05 24.01 4.24
N ALA A 230 22.89 24.84 3.61
CA ALA A 230 24.33 24.60 3.46
C ALA A 230 25.04 24.30 4.79
N LYS A 231 24.53 24.81 5.93
CA LYS A 231 25.10 24.53 7.25
C LYS A 231 24.80 23.11 7.74
N ASN A 232 23.67 22.53 7.38
CA ASN A 232 23.19 21.25 7.93
C ASN A 232 23.27 20.09 6.91
N ILE A 233 23.40 20.40 5.62
CA ILE A 233 23.38 19.43 4.52
C ILE A 233 24.41 18.29 4.69
N HIS A 234 25.53 18.56 5.37
CA HIS A 234 26.55 17.55 5.65
C HIS A 234 26.00 16.38 6.49
N GLN A 235 25.11 16.65 7.46
CA GLN A 235 24.48 15.62 8.29
C GLN A 235 23.49 14.80 7.46
N THR A 236 22.74 15.45 6.57
CA THR A 236 21.83 14.80 5.64
C THR A 236 22.59 13.88 4.68
N PHE A 237 23.71 14.32 4.11
CA PHE A 237 24.54 13.44 3.28
C PHE A 237 25.12 12.27 4.07
N GLN A 238 25.62 12.50 5.28
CA GLN A 238 26.12 11.42 6.14
C GLN A 238 25.02 10.39 6.42
N LEU A 239 23.79 10.84 6.66
CA LEU A 239 22.64 9.96 6.88
C LEU A 239 22.31 9.13 5.62
N VAL A 240 22.24 9.77 4.46
CA VAL A 240 21.97 9.09 3.17
C VAL A 240 23.04 8.05 2.88
N PHE A 241 24.33 8.40 2.99
CA PHE A 241 25.41 7.43 2.77
C PHE A 241 25.41 6.31 3.79
N ASN A 242 25.10 6.58 5.06
CA ASN A 242 24.94 5.56 6.08
C ASN A 242 23.83 4.56 5.71
N ILE A 243 22.70 5.04 5.20
CA ILE A 243 21.60 4.17 4.74
C ILE A 243 22.04 3.35 3.51
N ILE A 244 22.70 3.96 2.53
CA ILE A 244 23.13 3.24 1.31
C ILE A 244 24.13 2.13 1.63
N VAL A 245 25.07 2.40 2.55
CA VAL A 245 26.16 1.48 2.90
C VAL A 245 25.71 0.43 3.92
N ASN A 246 25.01 0.85 4.97
CA ASN A 246 24.68 0.00 6.13
C ASN A 246 23.21 -0.41 6.21
N GLY A 247 22.35 0.07 5.31
CA GLY A 247 20.92 -0.25 5.31
C GLY A 247 20.61 -1.69 4.91
N ASP A 248 19.42 -2.14 5.32
CA ASP A 248 18.92 -3.49 5.03
C ASP A 248 18.66 -3.68 3.52
N GLY A 249 19.63 -4.28 2.84
CA GLY A 249 19.46 -4.95 1.55
C GLY A 249 18.91 -4.10 0.40
N THR A 250 17.96 -4.66 -0.36
CA THR A 250 17.43 -4.11 -1.61
C THR A 250 16.41 -2.99 -1.39
N LEU A 251 15.67 -2.99 -0.28
CA LEU A 251 14.60 -2.01 -0.03
C LEU A 251 15.16 -0.64 0.34
N THR A 252 16.08 -0.56 1.30
CA THR A 252 16.70 0.70 1.71
C THR A 252 17.46 1.35 0.56
N ARG A 253 18.16 0.56 -0.25
CA ARG A 253 18.84 1.02 -1.48
C ARG A 253 17.87 1.60 -2.51
N LYS A 254 16.73 0.94 -2.76
CA LYS A 254 15.69 1.41 -3.70
C LYS A 254 15.13 2.79 -3.35
N TYR A 255 15.04 3.12 -2.06
CA TYR A 255 14.52 4.42 -1.60
C TYR A 255 15.61 5.47 -1.38
N SER A 256 16.88 5.08 -1.30
CA SER A 256 18.00 5.99 -1.09
C SER A 256 18.62 6.54 -2.38
N VAL A 257 18.44 5.82 -3.50
CA VAL A 257 18.95 6.18 -4.84
C VAL A 257 17.87 6.90 -5.63
#